data_AF-A0A660RSA8-F1
#
_entry.id   AF-A0A660RSA8-F1
#
_cell.length_a   1.000
_cell.length_b   1.000
_cell.length_c   1.000
_cell.angle_alpha   90.00
_cell.angle_beta   90.00
_cell.angle_gamma   90.00
#
_symmetry.space_group_name_H-M   'P 1'
#
loop_
_entity.id
_entity.type
_entity.pdbx_description
1 polymer ?
#
loop_
_entity_poly.entity_id
_entity_poly.type
_entity_poly.pdbx_seq_one_letter_code
_entity_poly.pdbx_strand_id
1 'polypeptide(L)' 'VQEHEGVEENTVIKELLKGYTLHERILRPALVVVSKNPREGSGQEETSA' A
#
# COMPACT_ATOMS: atom_id res chain seq x y z
N VAL A 1 6.48 9.55 3.45
CA VAL A 1 5.02 9.39 3.62
C VAL A 1 4.37 10.50 2.81
N GLN A 2 3.48 10.16 1.87
CA GLN A 2 2.76 11.12 1.04
C GLN A 2 1.33 11.20 1.58
N GLU A 3 0.97 12.33 2.19
CA GLU A 3 -0.34 12.56 2.79
C GLU A 3 -1.23 13.23 1.75
N HIS A 4 -2.25 12.52 1.26
CA HIS A 4 -3.29 13.08 0.40
C HIS A 4 -4.55 13.27 1.25
N GLU A 5 -4.91 14.53 1.55
CA GLU A 5 -6.06 14.93 2.38
C GLU A 5 -7.44 14.76 1.69
N GLY A 6 -7.63 13.70 0.91
CA GLY A 6 -8.90 13.47 0.20
C GLY A 6 -9.16 12.05 -0.26
N VAL A 7 -8.37 11.07 0.21
CA VAL A 7 -8.53 9.66 -0.16
C VAL A 7 -9.04 8.90 1.06
N GLU A 8 -10.12 8.14 0.87
CA GLU A 8 -10.67 7.28 1.92
C GLU A 8 -9.64 6.27 2.41
N GLU A 9 -9.81 5.79 3.63
CA GLU A 9 -8.87 4.87 4.29
C GLU A 9 -8.70 3.56 3.52
N ASN A 10 -7.55 2.90 3.72
CA ASN A 10 -7.27 1.59 3.11
C ASN A 10 -7.32 1.59 1.58
N THR A 11 -7.16 2.77 0.97
CA THR A 11 -7.17 2.94 -0.49
C THR A 11 -5.74 2.98 -1.02
N VAL A 12 -5.53 2.38 -2.18
CA VAL A 12 -4.24 2.44 -2.88
C VAL A 12 -4.05 3.82 -3.50
N ILE A 13 -3.09 4.60 -2.98
CA ILE A 13 -2.78 5.95 -3.48
C ILE A 13 -1.90 5.86 -4.72
N LYS A 14 -0.86 5.02 -4.66
CA LYS A 14 0.13 4.92 -5.72
C LYS A 14 0.76 3.54 -5.78
N GLU A 15 1.03 3.08 -7.00
CA GLU A 15 1.81 1.89 -7.28
C GLU A 15 3.27 2.28 -7.57
N LEU A 16 4.20 1.67 -6.85
CA LEU A 16 5.64 1.88 -7.00
C LEU A 16 6.23 0.89 -8.01
N LEU A 17 5.77 -0.36 -7.96
CA LEU A 17 6.22 -1.43 -8.84
C LEU A 17 5.01 -2.22 -9.32
N LYS A 18 4.97 -2.50 -10.62
CA LYS A 18 3.88 -3.22 -11.26
C LYS A 18 3.79 -4.66 -10.78
N GLY A 19 2.57 -5.07 -10.44
CA GLY A 19 2.22 -6.48 -10.26
C GLY A 19 1.99 -7.17 -11.60
N TYR A 20 2.20 -8.48 -11.65
CA TYR A 20 1.97 -9.29 -12.84
C TYR A 20 1.17 -10.53 -12.50
N THR A 21 0.15 -10.79 -13.32
CA THR A 21 -0.64 -12.01 -13.30
C THR A 21 -0.49 -12.70 -14.65
N LEU A 22 -0.46 -14.03 -14.64
CA LEU A 22 -0.49 -14.86 -15.84
C LEU A 22 -1.74 -15.73 -15.76
N HIS A 23 -2.74 -15.37 -16.55
CA HIS A 23 -4.09 -15.92 -16.43
C HIS A 23 -4.60 -15.75 -14.98
N GLU A 24 -4.93 -16.83 -14.30
CA GLU A 24 -5.41 -16.85 -12.91
C GLU A 24 -4.28 -16.95 -11.87
N ARG A 25 -3.01 -17.00 -12.29
CA ARG A 25 -1.88 -17.17 -11.37
C ARG A 25 -1.13 -15.86 -11.16
N ILE A 26 -1.00 -15.47 -9.90
CA ILE A 26 -0.19 -14.31 -9.51
C ILE A 26 1.29 -14.69 -9.62
N LEU A 27 2.04 -14.00 -10.49
CA LEU A 27 3.48 -14.16 -10.63
C LEU A 27 4.22 -13.32 -9.60
N ARG A 28 3.72 -12.09 -9.38
CA ARG A 28 4.26 -11.17 -8.38
C ARG A 28 3.20 -10.12 -8.03
N PRO A 29 2.94 -9.86 -6.74
CA PRO A 29 2.07 -8.76 -6.34
C PRO A 29 2.71 -7.39 -6.61
N ALA A 30 1.86 -6.40 -6.83
CA ALA A 30 2.27 -5.00 -6.95
C ALA A 30 2.79 -4.46 -5.62
N LEU A 31 3.75 -3.55 -5.69
CA LEU A 31 4.16 -2.78 -4.51
C LEU A 31 3.39 -1.46 -4.50
N VAL A 32 2.60 -1.24 -3.46
CA VAL A 32 1.68 -0.11 -3.37
C VAL A 32 1.89 0.70 -2.09
N VAL A 33 1.57 1.99 -2.15
CA VAL A 33 1.43 2.89 -1.00
C VAL A 33 -0.06 3.04 -0.73
N VAL A 34 -0.48 2.75 0.51
CA VAL A 34 -1.88 2.85 0.96
C VAL A 34 -2.10 4.09 1.81
N SER A 35 -3.30 4.65 1.75
CA SER A 35 -3.75 5.71 2.65
C SER A 35 -3.89 5.15 4.07
N LYS A 36 -3.36 5.88 5.04
CA LYS A 36 -3.60 5.66 6.47
C LYS A 36 -4.34 6.87 7.02
N ASN A 37 -5.41 6.65 7.78
CA ASN A 37 -6.03 7.72 8.55
C ASN A 37 -5.20 8.00 9.79
N PRO A 38 -4.97 9.27 10.13
CA PRO A 38 -4.32 9.63 11.38
C PRO A 38 -5.09 9.19 12.65
N ARG A 39 -6.34 8.72 12.55
CA ARG A 39 -7.18 8.35 13.70
C ARG A 39 -7.13 6.88 14.14
N GLU A 40 -6.60 5.96 13.34
CA GLU A 40 -6.44 4.55 13.73
C GLU A 40 -4.97 4.11 13.68
N GLY A 41 -4.40 3.88 14.86
CA GLY A 41 -3.37 2.86 15.05
C GLY A 41 -1.93 3.28 14.83
N SER A 42 -1.30 3.75 15.92
CA SER A 42 0.10 3.48 16.25
C SER A 42 0.47 2.01 15.97
N GLY A 43 1.31 1.79 14.97
CA GLY A 43 1.78 0.46 14.57
C GLY A 43 2.97 0.62 13.63
N GLN A 44 4.07 1.15 14.17
CA GLN A 44 5.39 0.96 13.60
C GLN A 44 5.74 -0.52 13.78
N GLU A 45 6.03 -1.21 12.69
CA GLU A 45 6.91 -2.38 12.73
C GLU A 45 7.88 -2.25 11.56
N GLU A 46 8.92 -1.45 11.81
CA GLU A 46 10.24 -1.69 11.23
C GLU A 46 10.67 -3.10 11.64
N THR A 47 10.68 -4.03 10.69
CA THR A 47 11.70 -5.09 10.72
C THR A 47 12.71 -4.74 9.63
N SER A 48 13.56 -3.78 9.96
CA SER A 48 14.93 -3.73 9.42
C SER A 48 15.72 -4.81 10.17
N ALA A 49 16.39 -5.69 9.43
CA ALA A 49 17.35 -6.65 9.99
C ALA A 49 18.61 -5.94 10.52
#